data_AF-W8VQH4-F1
#
_entry.id   AF-W8VQH4-F1
#
_cell.length_a   1.000
_cell.length_b   1.000
_cell.length_c   1.000
_cell.angle_alpha   90.00
_cell.angle_beta   90.00
_cell.angle_gamma   90.00
#
_symmetry.space_group_name_H-M   'P 1'
#
loop_
_entity.id
_entity.type
_entity.pdbx_description
1 polymer ?
#
loop_
_entity_poly.entity_id
_entity_poly.type
_entity_poly.pdbx_seq_one_letter_code
_entity_poly.pdbx_strand_id
1 'polypeptide(L)'
;MINATKILGILLLATLAVIGVGFYVIHSGDSLEGNKIIGFATAFLFLILMPAFIFVRYRKKDLSKFNFHNKSEQEKKEEEEDWDDKSRWN
;
A
#
# COMPACT_ATOMS: atom_id res chain seq x y z
N MET A 1 21.65 -9.23 -4.76
CA MET A 1 21.14 -7.95 -4.18
C MET A 1 19.79 -8.22 -3.54
N ILE A 2 19.59 -7.83 -2.28
CA ILE A 2 18.31 -8.02 -1.59
C ILE A 2 17.36 -6.91 -2.06
N ASN A 3 16.24 -7.28 -2.66
CA ASN A 3 15.25 -6.33 -3.15
C ASN A 3 14.47 -5.72 -1.97
N ALA A 4 14.17 -4.42 -2.03
CA ALA A 4 13.42 -3.71 -0.98
C ALA A 4 12.05 -4.38 -0.66
N THR A 5 11.42 -5.00 -1.65
CA THR A 5 10.20 -5.79 -1.46
C THR A 5 10.42 -7.06 -0.64
N LYS A 6 11.58 -7.71 -0.76
CA LYS A 6 11.96 -8.91 0.02
C LYS A 6 12.20 -8.55 1.48
N ILE A 7 12.88 -7.42 1.74
CA ILE A 7 13.10 -6.89 3.10
C ILE A 7 11.76 -6.65 3.79
N LEU A 8 10.83 -6.03 3.08
CA LEU A 8 9.52 -5.72 3.64
C LEU A 8 8.67 -6.96 3.89
N GLY A 9 8.78 -7.99 3.04
CA GLY A 9 8.16 -9.28 3.28
C GLY A 9 8.69 -10.00 4.53
N ILE A 10 10.01 -9.93 4.76
CA ILE A 10 10.64 -10.45 5.99
C ILE A 10 10.15 -9.66 7.22
N LEU A 11 10.05 -8.34 7.10
CA LEU A 11 9.55 -7.48 8.19
C LEU A 11 8.09 -7.80 8.53
N LEU A 12 7.24 -8.06 7.54
CA LEU A 12 5.85 -8.51 7.73
C LEU A 12 5.81 -9.85 8.48
N LEU A 13 6.61 -10.84 8.05
CA LEU A 13 6.73 -12.13 8.73
C LEU A 13 7.20 -11.99 10.18
N ALA A 14 8.17 -11.12 10.44
CA ALA A 14 8.63 -10.82 11.80
C ALA A 14 7.52 -10.21 12.65
N THR A 15 6.71 -9.29 12.08
CA THR A 15 5.60 -8.66 12.80
C THR A 15 4.52 -9.68 13.16
N LEU A 16 4.21 -10.62 12.25
CA LEU A 16 3.32 -11.75 12.51
C LEU A 16 3.85 -12.66 13.62
N ALA A 17 5.16 -12.93 13.64
CA ALA A 17 5.78 -13.70 14.71
C ALA A 17 5.66 -13.00 16.07
N VAL A 18 5.85 -11.67 16.14
CA VAL A 18 5.68 -10.88 17.37
C VAL A 18 4.23 -10.93 17.87
N ILE A 19 3.24 -10.87 16.98
CA ILE A 19 1.83 -11.05 17.35
C ILE A 19 1.61 -12.45 17.93
N GLY A 20 2.18 -13.49 17.32
CA GLY A 20 2.14 -14.86 17.85
C GLY A 20 2.79 -15.01 19.23
N VAL A 21 3.93 -14.35 19.45
CA VAL A 21 4.58 -14.28 20.78
C VAL A 21 3.68 -13.55 21.78
N GLY A 22 3.02 -12.47 21.38
CA GLY A 22 2.04 -11.78 22.22
C GLY A 22 0.93 -12.71 22.69
N PHE A 23 0.38 -13.55 21.80
CA PHE A 23 -0.61 -14.56 22.19
C PHE A 23 -0.06 -15.62 23.13
N TYR A 24 1.21 -16.03 22.96
CA TYR A 24 1.87 -16.95 23.89
C TYR A 24 2.02 -16.33 25.29
N VAL A 25 2.42 -15.06 25.38
CA VAL A 25 2.56 -14.31 26.65
C VAL A 25 1.20 -14.20 27.38
N ILE A 26 0.11 -13.97 26.64
CA ILE A 26 -1.24 -13.99 27.22
C ILE A 26 -1.53 -15.34 27.87
N HIS A 27 -1.16 -16.43 27.20
CA HIS A 27 -1.38 -17.79 27.70
C HIS A 27 -0.48 -18.14 28.90
N SER A 28 0.69 -17.51 29.04
CA SER A 28 1.59 -17.68 30.18
C SER A 28 1.13 -17.00 31.47
N GLY A 29 0.00 -16.29 31.45
CA GLY A 29 -0.62 -15.68 32.63
C GLY A 29 -0.44 -14.16 32.74
N ASP A 30 0.35 -13.54 31.86
CA ASP A 30 0.44 -12.08 31.77
C ASP A 30 -0.37 -11.55 30.59
N SER A 31 -1.69 -11.51 30.79
CA SER A 31 -2.63 -11.02 29.79
C SER A 31 -2.49 -9.51 29.52
N LEU A 32 -1.97 -8.74 30.48
CA LEU A 32 -1.84 -7.29 30.34
C LEU A 32 -0.67 -6.94 29.42
N GLU A 33 0.49 -7.56 29.62
CA GLU A 33 1.65 -7.34 28.76
C GLU A 33 1.43 -7.90 27.36
N GLY A 34 0.84 -9.11 27.24
CA GLY A 34 0.56 -9.72 25.95
C GLY A 34 -0.39 -8.88 25.07
N ASN A 35 -1.44 -8.30 25.66
CA ASN A 35 -2.36 -7.41 24.94
C ASN A 35 -1.67 -6.11 24.46
N LYS A 36 -0.75 -5.54 25.26
CA LYS A 36 0.04 -4.37 24.84
C LYS A 36 0.94 -4.70 23.67
N ILE A 37 1.61 -5.86 23.70
CA ILE A 37 2.50 -6.31 22.63
C ILE A 37 1.71 -6.49 21.32
N ILE A 38 0.55 -7.16 21.36
CA ILE A 38 -0.30 -7.36 20.18
C ILE A 38 -0.81 -6.02 19.66
N GLY A 39 -1.31 -5.15 20.54
CA GLY A 39 -1.81 -3.83 20.17
C GLY A 39 -0.75 -2.98 19.49
N PHE A 40 0.47 -2.94 20.04
CA PHE A 40 1.59 -2.18 19.49
C PHE A 40 2.07 -2.77 18.16
N ALA A 41 2.20 -4.09 18.06
CA ALA A 41 2.58 -4.76 16.81
C ALA A 41 1.55 -4.53 15.69
N THR A 42 0.27 -4.57 16.04
CA THR A 42 -0.81 -4.30 15.09
C THR A 42 -0.81 -2.84 14.65
N ALA A 43 -0.66 -1.89 15.59
CA ALA A 43 -0.55 -0.47 15.26
C ALA A 43 0.66 -0.18 14.35
N PHE A 44 1.81 -0.79 14.64
CA PHE A 44 3.00 -0.71 13.78
C PHE A 44 2.73 -1.24 12.37
N LEU A 45 2.01 -2.36 12.25
CA LEU A 45 1.64 -2.96 10.97
C LEU A 45 0.81 -2.00 10.11
N PHE A 46 -0.22 -1.38 10.69
CA PHE A 46 -1.11 -0.49 9.95
C PHE A 46 -0.51 0.90 9.70
N LEU A 47 0.16 1.50 10.69
CA LEU A 47 0.65 2.87 10.59
C LEU A 47 2.00 3.00 9.88
N ILE A 48 2.83 1.98 9.95
CA ILE A 48 4.21 2.05 9.42
C ILE A 48 4.38 1.07 8.28
N LEU A 49 4.06 -0.20 8.50
CA LEU A 49 4.34 -1.25 7.51
C LEU A 49 3.49 -1.08 6.24
N MET A 50 2.20 -0.75 6.38
CA MET A 50 1.29 -0.53 5.25
C MET A 50 1.73 0.65 4.35
N PRO A 51 1.95 1.89 4.85
CA PRO A 51 2.41 2.98 4.00
C PRO A 51 3.82 2.73 3.44
N ALA A 52 4.71 2.08 4.21
CA ALA A 52 6.02 1.68 3.70
C ALA A 52 5.91 0.68 2.53
N PHE A 53 4.93 -0.23 2.57
CA PHE A 53 4.64 -1.18 1.49
C PHE A 53 4.24 -0.48 0.20
N ILE A 54 3.35 0.49 0.30
CA ILE A 54 2.94 1.32 -0.82
C ILE A 54 4.17 2.06 -1.35
N PHE A 55 4.92 2.77 -0.50
CA PHE A 55 6.09 3.54 -0.95
C PHE A 55 7.10 2.69 -1.73
N VAL A 56 7.50 1.53 -1.19
CA VAL A 56 8.46 0.62 -1.84
C VAL A 56 7.94 0.09 -3.18
N ARG A 57 6.64 -0.23 -3.26
CA ARG A 57 6.00 -0.76 -4.46
C ARG A 57 5.88 0.30 -5.57
N TYR A 58 5.54 1.53 -5.20
CA TYR A 58 5.27 2.61 -6.14
C TYR A 58 6.52 3.38 -6.58
N ARG A 59 7.64 3.29 -5.83
CA ARG A 59 8.93 3.95 -6.19
C ARG A 59 9.48 3.60 -7.58
N LYS A 60 9.08 2.48 -8.18
CA LYS A 60 9.50 2.08 -9.55
C LYS A 60 8.38 2.19 -10.59
N LYS A 61 7.20 2.68 -10.23
CA LYS A 61 6.08 2.84 -11.16
C LYS A 61 5.97 4.30 -11.56
N ASP A 62 5.87 4.54 -12.86
CA ASP A 62 5.61 5.87 -13.40
C ASP A 62 4.18 6.28 -13.08
N LEU A 63 4.03 7.17 -12.11
CA LEU A 63 2.74 7.71 -11.68
C LEU A 63 2.23 8.81 -12.62
N SER A 64 3.05 9.28 -13.57
CA SER A 64 2.68 10.39 -14.46
C SER A 64 1.52 10.04 -15.40
N LYS A 65 1.36 8.75 -15.75
CA LYS A 65 0.23 8.26 -16.57
C LYS A 65 -1.10 8.16 -15.82
N PHE A 66 -1.10 8.30 -14.49
CA PHE A 66 -2.31 8.28 -13.66
C PHE A 66 -2.81 9.69 -13.30
N ASN A 67 -2.08 10.74 -13.68
CA ASN A 67 -2.56 12.11 -13.54
C ASN A 67 -3.59 12.41 -14.63
N PHE A 68 -4.85 12.58 -14.24
CA PHE A 68 -5.92 13.05 -15.12
C PHE A 68 -5.61 14.40 -15.80
N HIS A 69 -4.73 15.21 -15.21
CA HIS A 69 -4.30 16.49 -15.77
C HIS A 69 -3.19 16.38 -16.83
N ASN A 70 -2.59 15.20 -17.02
CA ASN A 70 -1.47 14.99 -17.94
C ASN A 70 -1.91 14.45 -19.30
N LYS A 71 -3.19 14.58 -19.67
CA LYS A 71 -3.61 14.31 -21.05
C LYS A 71 -2.85 15.26 -21.96
N SER A 72 -2.14 14.68 -22.92
CA SER A 72 -1.45 15.44 -23.95
C SER A 72 -2.47 16.29 -24.73
N GLU A 73 -2.03 17.43 -25.26
CA GLU A 73 -2.86 18.27 -26.15
C GLU A 73 -3.44 17.49 -27.33
N GLN A 74 -2.78 16.40 -27.76
CA GLN A 74 -3.25 15.52 -28.82
C GLN A 74 -4.44 14.65 -28.37
N GLU A 75 -4.35 14.03 -27.19
CA GLU A 75 -5.46 13.22 -26.64
C GLU A 75 -6.71 14.06 -26.33
N LYS A 76 -6.55 15.34 -25.97
CA LYS A 76 -7.69 16.25 -25.78
C LYS A 76 -8.38 16.56 -27.10
N LYS A 77 -7.61 16.78 -28.17
CA LYS A 77 -8.15 17.05 -29.51
C LYS A 77 -8.85 15.83 -30.11
N GLU A 78 -8.29 14.64 -29.92
CA GLU A 78 -8.91 13.39 -30.37
C GLU A 78 -10.25 13.12 -29.64
N GLU A 79 -10.34 13.42 -28.34
CA GLU A 79 -11.61 13.32 -27.61
C GLU A 79 -12.62 14.40 -28.02
N GLU A 80 -12.18 15.64 -28.28
CA GLU A 80 -13.06 16.71 -28.78
C GLU A 80 -13.60 16.38 -30.18
N GLU A 81 -12.76 15.84 -31.09
CA GLU A 81 -13.19 15.41 -32.43
C GLU A 81 -14.15 14.21 -32.39
N ASP A 82 -13.94 13.23 -31.50
CA ASP A 82 -14.88 12.10 -31.30
C ASP A 82 -16.23 12.56 -30.74
N TRP A 83 -16.23 13.51 -29.80
CA TRP A 83 -17.45 14.12 -29.27
C TRP A 83 -18.22 14.92 -30.31
N ASP A 84 -17.52 15.71 -31.14
CA ASP A 84 -18.13 16.49 -32.21
C ASP A 84 -18.77 15.59 -33.27
N ASP A 85 -18.11 14.51 -33.70
CA ASP A 85 -18.70 13.58 -34.67
C ASP A 85 -19.97 12.93 -34.09
N LYS A 86 -19.94 12.43 -32.85
CA LYS A 86 -21.11 11.85 -32.19
C LYS A 86 -22.31 12.79 -32.09
N SER A 87 -22.05 14.08 -31.84
CA SER A 87 -23.08 15.12 -31.74
C SER A 87 -23.72 15.46 -33.09
N ARG A 88 -23.06 15.16 -34.22
CA ARG A 88 -23.61 15.36 -35.58
C ARG A 88 -24.63 14.30 -35.98
N TRP A 89 -24.61 13.13 -35.34
CA TRP A 89 -25.51 12.01 -35.63
C TRP A 89 -26.77 12.01 -34.75
N ASN A 90 -26.96 13.01 -33.88
CA ASN A 90 -28.00 13.06 -32.86
C ASN A 90 -28.83 14.34 -32.92
#